data_AF-A0A959T2Z9-F1
#
_entry.id   AF-A0A959T2Z9-F1
#
_cell.length_a   1.000
_cell.length_b   1.000
_cell.length_c   1.000
_cell.angle_alpha   90.00
_cell.angle_beta   90.00
_cell.angle_gamma   90.00
#
_symmetry.space_group_name_H-M   'P 1'
#
loop_
_entity.id
_entity.type
_entity.pdbx_description
1 polymer ?
#
loop_
_entity_poly.entity_id
_entity_poly.type
_entity_poly.pdbx_seq_one_letter_code
_entity_poly.pdbx_strand_id
1 'polypeptide(L)'
;EPFWNWRHRYTAEEDELSPFFGREYSEFYFTNAVYDHAIHPQWDAFGSSTLYLKILYADYDDGFAIIELIGEWNDLLHNDIMFLKRDIMEHLMLQGVSRFILIGENVLNFHTSDQSYYEEWWEEVEDAGGWIALLN
;
A
#
# COMPACT_ATOMS: atom_id res chain seq x y z
N GLU A 1 11.05 3.26 -10.17
CA GLU A 1 10.55 1.88 -10.06
C GLU A 1 10.50 1.51 -8.58
N PRO A 2 9.60 0.64 -8.13
CA PRO A 2 9.66 0.10 -6.76
C PRO A 2 11.02 -0.56 -6.51
N PHE A 3 11.44 -0.68 -5.26
CA PHE A 3 12.79 -1.18 -4.97
C PHE A 3 13.01 -2.62 -5.46
N TRP A 4 13.79 -2.77 -6.54
CA TRP A 4 13.95 -4.02 -7.30
C TRP A 4 14.43 -5.22 -6.47
N ASN A 5 15.24 -4.98 -5.45
CA ASN A 5 15.84 -6.03 -4.64
C ASN A 5 14.83 -6.79 -3.77
N TRP A 6 13.54 -6.45 -3.71
CA TRP A 6 12.55 -7.30 -3.04
C TRP A 6 12.01 -8.41 -3.92
N ARG A 7 12.04 -8.26 -5.25
CA ARG A 7 11.36 -9.18 -6.18
C ARG A 7 11.88 -10.61 -6.16
N HIS A 8 13.11 -10.83 -5.71
CA HIS A 8 13.65 -12.19 -5.55
C HIS A 8 13.15 -12.89 -4.27
N ARG A 9 12.47 -12.15 -3.37
CA ARG A 9 11.90 -12.67 -2.13
C ARG A 9 10.39 -12.74 -2.17
N TYR A 10 9.76 -11.74 -2.79
CA TYR A 10 8.30 -11.62 -2.82
C TYR A 10 7.84 -10.80 -4.03
N THR A 11 6.73 -11.24 -4.61
CA THR A 11 6.05 -10.65 -5.76
C THR A 11 4.55 -10.72 -5.51
N ALA A 12 3.92 -9.57 -5.27
CA ALA A 12 2.50 -9.47 -4.93
C ALA A 12 1.57 -10.07 -5.99
N GLU A 13 2.02 -10.11 -7.25
CA GLU A 13 1.30 -10.71 -8.37
C GLU A 13 1.29 -12.25 -8.38
N GLU A 14 2.25 -12.91 -7.73
CA GLU A 14 2.37 -14.37 -7.67
C GLU A 14 1.84 -14.95 -6.35
N ASP A 15 1.50 -14.09 -5.39
CA ASP A 15 0.98 -14.46 -4.08
C ASP A 15 -0.56 -14.56 -4.08
N GLU A 16 -1.10 -15.77 -3.90
CA GLU A 16 -2.55 -16.05 -3.89
C GLU A 16 -3.33 -15.29 -2.80
N LEU A 17 -2.64 -14.86 -1.74
CA LEU A 17 -3.23 -14.15 -0.59
C LEU A 17 -3.10 -12.62 -0.71
N SER A 18 -2.47 -12.14 -1.79
CA SER A 18 -2.30 -10.72 -2.07
C SER A 18 -3.54 -10.14 -2.76
N PRO A 19 -3.91 -8.88 -2.46
CA PRO A 19 -4.96 -8.18 -3.22
C PRO A 19 -4.60 -7.96 -4.69
N PHE A 20 -3.34 -8.18 -5.07
CA PHE A 20 -2.84 -8.04 -6.45
C PHE A 20 -2.55 -9.37 -7.14
N PHE A 21 -2.99 -10.50 -6.58
CA PHE A 21 -2.77 -11.82 -7.19
C PHE A 21 -3.24 -11.87 -8.65
N GLY A 22 -2.38 -12.39 -9.53
CA GLY A 22 -2.66 -12.54 -10.95
C GLY A 22 -2.62 -11.24 -11.76
N ARG A 23 -2.18 -10.12 -11.17
CA ARG A 23 -2.04 -8.85 -11.90
C ARG A 23 -0.89 -8.92 -12.91
N GLU A 24 -1.18 -8.59 -14.16
CA GLU A 24 -0.18 -8.47 -15.22
C GLU A 24 0.30 -7.02 -15.36
N TYR A 25 1.60 -6.79 -15.22
CA TYR A 25 2.21 -5.47 -15.38
C TYR A 25 2.74 -5.28 -16.80
N SER A 26 2.56 -4.07 -17.34
CA SER A 26 3.16 -3.73 -18.64
C SER A 26 4.66 -3.50 -18.53
N GLU A 27 5.45 -4.07 -19.44
CA GLU A 27 6.89 -3.79 -19.53
C GLU A 27 7.22 -2.51 -20.32
N PHE A 28 6.25 -1.99 -21.09
CA PHE A 28 6.51 -0.93 -22.07
C PHE A 28 5.58 0.28 -21.93
N TYR A 29 4.35 0.07 -21.46
CA TYR A 29 3.33 1.12 -21.43
C TYR A 29 3.18 1.70 -20.02
N PHE A 30 3.43 3.00 -19.92
CA PHE A 30 3.21 3.76 -18.69
C PHE A 30 1.79 4.29 -18.70
N THR A 31 0.96 3.81 -17.77
CA THR A 31 -0.46 4.18 -17.68
C THR A 31 -0.75 5.17 -16.56
N ASN A 32 0.11 5.20 -15.54
CA ASN A 32 -0.10 5.96 -14.32
C ASN A 32 0.87 7.14 -14.26
N ALA A 33 0.45 8.21 -13.60
CA ALA A 33 1.27 9.40 -13.41
C ALA A 33 1.03 10.00 -12.02
N VAL A 34 2.06 10.66 -11.50
CA VAL A 34 2.02 11.53 -10.33
C VAL A 34 2.43 12.91 -10.82
N TYR A 35 1.55 13.90 -10.68
CA TYR A 35 1.69 15.20 -11.33
C TYR A 35 1.97 15.06 -12.83
N ASP A 36 3.01 15.74 -13.33
CA ASP A 36 3.41 15.74 -14.75
C ASP A 36 4.38 14.60 -15.11
N HIS A 37 4.55 13.60 -14.23
CA HIS A 37 5.51 12.51 -14.41
C HIS A 37 4.83 11.15 -14.45
N ALA A 38 5.08 10.40 -15.52
CA ALA A 38 4.68 9.00 -15.61
C ALA A 38 5.46 8.17 -14.57
N ILE A 39 4.76 7.29 -13.84
CA ILE A 39 5.38 6.38 -12.87
C ILE A 39 5.55 4.99 -13.47
N HIS A 40 6.56 4.27 -12.97
CA HIS A 40 6.88 2.93 -13.46
C HIS A 40 5.66 1.99 -13.39
N PRO A 41 5.38 1.16 -14.42
CA PRO A 41 4.18 0.31 -14.47
C PRO A 41 4.04 -0.72 -13.34
N GLN A 42 5.07 -0.92 -12.54
CA GLN A 42 5.07 -1.86 -11.41
C GLN A 42 4.40 -1.30 -10.15
N TRP A 43 4.12 0.00 -10.11
CA TRP A 43 3.36 0.62 -9.04
C TRP A 43 1.88 0.26 -9.15
N ASP A 44 1.31 -0.21 -8.05
CA ASP A 44 -0.05 -0.68 -7.99
C ASP A 44 -1.02 0.46 -7.71
N ALA A 45 -1.99 0.62 -8.62
CA ALA A 45 -3.17 1.43 -8.38
C ALA A 45 -4.17 0.61 -7.53
N PHE A 46 -4.76 1.26 -6.53
CA PHE A 46 -5.66 0.66 -5.55
C PHE A 46 -6.93 1.51 -5.28
N GLY A 47 -7.28 2.44 -6.17
CA GLY A 47 -8.50 3.25 -6.06
C GLY A 47 -8.22 4.75 -5.91
N SER A 48 -7.14 5.13 -5.22
CA SER A 48 -6.67 6.51 -5.21
C SER A 48 -6.22 6.97 -6.59
N SER A 49 -6.45 8.26 -6.89
CA SER A 49 -6.04 8.90 -8.13
C SER A 49 -4.61 9.46 -8.09
N THR A 50 -4.07 9.69 -6.89
CA THR A 50 -2.80 10.38 -6.67
C THR A 50 -1.80 9.60 -5.84
N LEU A 51 -2.26 8.56 -5.12
CA LEU A 51 -1.45 7.67 -4.32
C LEU A 51 -1.42 6.28 -4.94
N TYR A 52 -0.23 5.71 -5.01
CA TYR A 52 0.02 4.35 -5.48
C TYR A 52 0.89 3.64 -4.46
N LEU A 53 0.90 2.31 -4.51
CA LEU A 53 1.70 1.54 -3.56
C LEU A 53 2.35 0.33 -4.20
N LYS A 54 3.25 -0.31 -3.46
CA LYS A 54 3.75 -1.64 -3.74
C LYS A 54 3.85 -2.42 -2.44
N ILE A 55 3.26 -3.61 -2.39
CA ILE A 55 3.55 -4.57 -1.32
C ILE A 55 4.92 -5.17 -1.63
N LEU A 56 5.91 -4.84 -0.82
CA LEU A 56 7.29 -5.31 -0.99
C LEU A 56 7.50 -6.69 -0.38
N TYR A 57 6.76 -7.00 0.68
CA TYR A 57 6.80 -8.28 1.37
C TYR A 57 5.56 -8.46 2.23
N ALA A 58 5.01 -9.67 2.28
CA ALA A 58 3.99 -10.07 3.24
C ALA A 58 4.34 -11.44 3.82
N ASP A 59 4.26 -11.56 5.15
CA ASP A 59 4.39 -12.82 5.86
C ASP A 59 3.12 -13.05 6.68
N TYR A 60 2.37 -14.08 6.32
CA TYR A 60 1.08 -14.38 6.94
C TYR A 60 1.24 -15.22 8.22
N ASP A 61 2.34 -15.97 8.35
CA ASP A 61 2.65 -16.74 9.56
C ASP A 61 3.17 -15.81 10.66
N ASP A 62 4.10 -14.93 10.30
CA ASP A 62 4.60 -13.85 11.17
C ASP A 62 3.69 -12.61 11.13
N GLY A 63 2.55 -12.63 10.45
CA GLY A 63 1.50 -11.61 10.49
C GLY A 63 1.97 -10.17 10.27
N PHE A 64 2.84 -9.91 9.29
CA PHE A 64 3.31 -8.56 8.95
C PHE A 64 3.40 -8.30 7.45
N ALA A 65 3.29 -7.02 7.06
CA ALA A 65 3.49 -6.58 5.69
C ALA A 65 4.36 -5.32 5.62
N ILE A 66 5.17 -5.23 4.55
CA ILE A 66 6.01 -4.08 4.20
C ILE A 66 5.46 -3.48 2.91
N ILE A 67 5.11 -2.20 2.96
CA ILE A 67 4.40 -1.52 1.89
C ILE A 67 5.12 -0.21 1.58
N GLU A 68 5.45 0.01 0.32
CA GLU A 68 6.06 1.24 -0.18
C GLU A 68 5.00 2.10 -0.86
N LEU A 69 4.95 3.39 -0.52
CA LEU A 69 3.99 4.36 -1.03
C LEU A 69 4.68 5.36 -1.96
N ILE A 70 4.02 5.74 -3.04
CA ILE A 70 4.47 6.81 -3.94
C ILE A 70 3.31 7.71 -4.34
N GLY A 71 3.58 9.01 -4.42
CA GLY A 71 2.64 9.99 -4.95
C GLY A 71 2.25 11.07 -3.96
N GLU A 72 1.03 11.58 -4.08
CA GLU A 72 0.44 12.51 -3.13
C GLU A 72 -0.62 11.77 -2.32
N TRP A 73 -0.45 11.75 -1.00
CA TRP A 73 -1.42 11.19 -0.07
C TRP A 73 -2.33 12.32 0.39
N ASN A 74 -3.56 12.34 -0.12
CA ASN A 74 -4.52 13.41 0.08
C ASN A 74 -5.87 12.90 0.60
N ASP A 75 -6.00 12.84 1.92
CA ASP A 75 -7.23 12.45 2.59
C ASP A 75 -8.31 13.54 2.50
N LEU A 76 -7.94 14.79 2.21
CA LEU A 76 -8.89 15.92 2.13
C LEU A 76 -9.72 15.90 0.85
N LEU A 77 -9.10 15.58 -0.29
CA LEU A 77 -9.75 15.60 -1.61
C LEU A 77 -10.13 14.21 -2.11
N HIS A 78 -9.30 13.21 -1.82
CA HIS A 78 -9.40 11.88 -2.41
C HIS A 78 -9.77 10.80 -1.39
N ASN A 79 -9.69 11.11 -0.09
CA ASN A 79 -9.92 10.16 1.00
C ASN A 79 -9.06 8.91 0.82
N ASP A 80 -7.77 9.11 0.53
CA ASP A 80 -6.83 8.04 0.17
C ASP A 80 -6.71 6.99 1.27
N ILE A 81 -6.77 7.38 2.55
CA ILE A 81 -6.80 6.46 3.68
C ILE A 81 -7.95 5.45 3.61
N MET A 82 -9.13 5.86 3.11
CA MET A 82 -10.26 4.94 2.98
C MET A 82 -9.95 3.83 1.97
N PHE A 83 -9.42 4.17 0.80
CA PHE A 83 -9.00 3.19 -0.20
C PHE A 83 -7.86 2.32 0.33
N LEU A 84 -6.85 2.93 0.97
CA LEU A 84 -5.72 2.20 1.54
C LEU A 84 -6.19 1.18 2.57
N LYS A 85 -7.07 1.57 3.50
CA LYS A 85 -7.64 0.66 4.50
C LYS A 85 -8.49 -0.43 3.85
N ARG A 86 -9.55 -0.04 3.14
CA ARG A 86 -10.60 -0.97 2.68
C ARG A 86 -10.11 -1.93 1.60
N ASP A 87 -9.36 -1.42 0.63
CA ASP A 87 -9.02 -2.21 -0.54
C ASP A 87 -7.74 -3.03 -0.32
N ILE A 88 -6.87 -2.61 0.61
CA ILE A 88 -5.54 -3.19 0.77
C ILE A 88 -5.30 -3.69 2.19
N MET A 89 -5.39 -2.84 3.23
CA MET A 89 -5.06 -3.27 4.59
C MET A 89 -6.02 -4.35 5.08
N GLU A 90 -7.33 -4.16 4.89
CA GLU A 90 -8.35 -5.16 5.28
C GLU A 90 -8.14 -6.50 4.59
N HIS A 91 -7.76 -6.48 3.32
CA HIS A 91 -7.45 -7.73 2.60
C HIS A 91 -6.31 -8.49 3.30
N LEU A 92 -5.23 -7.80 3.67
CA LEU A 92 -4.10 -8.41 4.37
C LEU A 92 -4.47 -8.82 5.80
N MET A 93 -5.28 -8.02 6.50
CA MET A 93 -5.76 -8.32 7.86
C MET A 93 -6.62 -9.58 7.91
N LEU A 94 -7.46 -9.79 6.90
CA LEU A 94 -8.25 -11.03 6.76
C LEU A 94 -7.38 -12.28 6.63
N GLN A 95 -6.14 -12.13 6.16
CA GLN A 95 -5.16 -13.21 6.06
C GLN A 95 -4.24 -13.30 7.29
N GLY A 96 -4.51 -12.54 8.36
CA GLY A 96 -3.78 -12.59 9.62
C GLY A 96 -2.68 -11.54 9.79
N VAL A 97 -2.55 -10.58 8.86
CA VAL A 97 -1.58 -9.49 8.99
C VAL A 97 -2.10 -8.42 9.97
N SER A 98 -1.40 -8.20 11.07
CA SER A 98 -1.72 -7.12 12.02
C SER A 98 -0.58 -6.13 12.22
N ARG A 99 0.59 -6.36 11.60
CA ARG A 99 1.76 -5.48 11.70
C ARG A 99 2.10 -4.87 10.34
N PHE A 100 2.12 -3.55 10.28
CA PHE A 100 2.31 -2.83 9.02
C PHE A 100 3.51 -1.92 9.10
N ILE A 101 4.41 -2.04 8.12
CA ILE A 101 5.50 -1.09 7.88
C ILE A 101 5.17 -0.35 6.60
N LEU A 102 4.85 0.93 6.72
CA LEU A 102 4.60 1.84 5.61
C LEU A 102 5.86 2.66 5.34
N ILE A 103 6.44 2.51 4.16
CA ILE A 103 7.58 3.28 3.68
C ILE A 103 7.03 4.44 2.85
N GLY A 104 7.13 5.65 3.40
CA GLY A 104 6.62 6.89 2.81
C GLY A 104 7.70 7.78 2.19
N GLU A 105 8.94 7.31 2.00
CA GLU A 105 10.04 8.13 1.44
C GLU A 105 9.70 8.75 0.07
N ASN A 106 8.85 8.08 -0.73
CA ASN A 106 8.40 8.55 -2.04
C ASN A 106 7.03 9.27 -2.02
N VAL A 107 6.46 9.53 -0.83
CA VAL A 107 5.26 10.34 -0.66
C VAL A 107 5.69 11.82 -0.68
N LEU A 108 5.26 12.53 -1.72
CA LEU A 108 5.71 13.90 -2.01
C LEU A 108 5.01 14.93 -1.13
N ASN A 109 3.71 14.72 -0.86
CA ASN A 109 2.88 15.59 -0.04
C ASN A 109 1.87 14.75 0.73
N PHE A 110 1.56 15.18 1.95
CA PHE A 110 0.54 14.60 2.82
C PHE A 110 -0.50 15.66 3.22
N HIS A 111 -1.77 15.43 2.89
CA HIS A 111 -2.90 16.29 3.22
C HIS A 111 -3.91 15.53 4.07
N THR A 112 -3.84 15.72 5.38
CA THR A 112 -4.74 15.07 6.35
C THR A 112 -6.19 15.59 6.24
N SER A 113 -7.15 14.73 6.58
CA SER A 113 -8.55 15.09 6.81
C SER A 113 -9.08 14.50 8.12
N ASP A 114 -10.32 14.01 8.14
CA ASP A 114 -10.93 13.33 9.29
C ASP A 114 -10.18 12.03 9.64
N GLN A 115 -10.17 11.66 10.92
CA GLN A 115 -9.38 10.54 11.44
C GLN A 115 -10.12 9.20 11.46
N SER A 116 -11.42 9.17 11.15
CA SER A 116 -12.27 7.98 11.31
C SER A 116 -11.68 6.67 10.77
N TYR A 117 -11.07 6.66 9.58
CA TYR A 117 -10.45 5.45 9.03
C TYR A 117 -9.10 5.09 9.66
N TYR A 118 -8.34 6.07 10.12
CA TYR A 118 -7.09 5.82 10.87
C TYR A 118 -7.40 5.22 12.24
N GLU A 119 -8.41 5.76 12.93
CA GLU A 119 -8.87 5.26 14.24
C GLU A 119 -9.38 3.84 14.10
N GLU A 120 -10.27 3.58 13.15
CA GLU A 120 -10.79 2.23 12.91
C GLU A 120 -9.67 1.24 12.58
N TRP A 121 -8.73 1.62 11.71
CA TRP A 121 -7.61 0.74 11.37
C TRP A 121 -6.71 0.48 12.58
N TRP A 122 -6.42 1.50 13.37
CA TRP A 122 -5.63 1.37 14.58
C TRP A 122 -6.31 0.47 15.62
N GLU A 123 -7.60 0.66 15.90
CA GLU A 123 -8.36 -0.14 16.85
C GLU A 123 -8.32 -1.64 16.47
N GLU A 124 -8.56 -1.96 15.20
CA GLU A 124 -8.51 -3.35 14.71
C GLU A 124 -7.11 -3.96 14.82
N VAL A 125 -6.07 -3.18 14.53
CA VAL A 125 -4.67 -3.59 14.66
C VAL A 125 -4.28 -3.80 16.12
N GLU A 126 -4.69 -2.89 17.01
CA GLU A 126 -4.44 -2.95 18.45
C GLU A 126 -5.14 -4.16 19.09
N ASP A 127 -6.40 -4.41 18.73
CA ASP A 127 -7.17 -5.58 19.17
C ASP A 127 -6.51 -6.91 18.75
N ALA A 128 -5.86 -6.92 17.57
CA ALA A 128 -5.07 -8.05 17.08
C ALA A 128 -3.64 -8.12 17.68
N GLY A 129 -3.29 -7.24 18.62
CA GLY A 129 -1.96 -7.17 19.24
C GLY A 129 -0.84 -6.74 18.29
N GLY A 130 -1.19 -6.04 17.21
CA GLY A 130 -0.31 -5.59 16.15
C GLY A 130 0.16 -4.15 16.33
N TRP A 131 0.69 -3.56 15.24
CA TRP A 131 1.12 -2.16 15.21
C TRP A 131 1.25 -1.64 13.78
N ILE A 132 1.23 -0.32 13.61
CA ILE A 132 1.49 0.36 12.34
C ILE A 132 2.70 1.27 12.53
N ALA A 133 3.72 1.14 11.69
CA ALA A 133 4.89 2.00 11.68
C ALA A 133 5.00 2.72 10.33
N LEU A 134 5.14 4.04 10.38
CA LEU A 134 5.41 4.88 9.20
C LEU A 134 6.88 5.29 9.21
N LEU A 135 7.59 5.02 8.12
CA LEU A 135 9.00 5.35 7.90
C LEU A 135 9.10 6.43 6.81
N ASN A 136 9.89 7.48 7.04
CA ASN A 136 10.15 8.57 6.10
C ASN A 136 11.57 9.11 6.31
#